data_AF-A0A8J1XY68-F1
#
_entry.id   AF-A0A8J1XY68-F1
#
_cell.length_a   1.000
_cell.length_b   1.000
_cell.length_c   1.000
_cell.angle_alpha   90.00
_cell.angle_beta   90.00
_cell.angle_gamma   90.00
#
_symmetry.space_group_name_H-M   'P 1'
#
loop_
_entity.id
_entity.type
_entity.pdbx_description
1 polymer ?
#
loop_
_entity_poly.entity_id
_entity_poly.type
_entity_poly.pdbx_seq_one_letter_code
_entity_poly.pdbx_strand_id
1 'polypeptide(L)'
;MSEEKKFSNKGLTFQLYLRGNEVRKNEVLRKMRFLKEKSLSKKLSNKTDVIEEALDFWIKNHSRETETAQPASQLVINQDFVPLQPFSSVSKDDTNELMFLTTTSAINLLVAQSSHHQELCNSTLQWENSTMHGHVAIANLRCEHGHNIRWTSSPYMANAHFLVNYRVFHGYITSGMIPSKYERFSEGANIGTMSQSYLDNLTKEFANIIKSLKNESSENAVELEIGMYPNLEEGITIMTDARHGCRKNAKDCDIVCIGEKTHQVLHSIHVTKRDDPCSQRHETFGTRRMYDDFERQNVSIGTHVHDCNGAVNCLVRDTQIFTDNQNDSWHACIALKKQIQNVASGPKYKHGQSWHAQLEDKPEAIRKFAYTAMKNCGENAETLRYMLANMTEHFQNNHQNCFDQSRCRLDPNYEPSTIVVRNDVAIRLLNDTIKKSTIYKNAHNYTKALSTAYVESFNNTLNMFQDKRIYFQDIQYEMRTNLAVLYWNENVDRAYTSLFESEAPDIPFKHPKKVLTKPTYSFRENIWEKLIESVYT
;
A
#
# COMPACT_ATOMS: atom_id res chain seq x y z
N MET A 1 29.33 -20.75 43.55
CA MET A 1 28.87 -22.15 43.63
C MET A 1 27.36 -22.18 43.83
N SER A 2 26.63 -22.31 42.74
CA SER A 2 25.33 -23.01 42.66
C SER A 2 25.01 -23.13 41.17
N GLU A 3 25.41 -24.25 40.58
CA GLU A 3 25.12 -24.60 39.19
C GLU A 3 23.61 -24.80 39.00
N GLU A 4 22.97 -23.90 38.26
CA GLU A 4 21.64 -24.15 37.72
C GLU A 4 21.75 -25.05 36.48
N LYS A 5 21.55 -26.35 36.68
CA LYS A 5 21.38 -27.32 35.60
C LYS A 5 20.10 -27.02 34.82
N LYS A 6 20.22 -26.39 33.65
CA LYS A 6 19.16 -26.33 32.64
C LYS A 6 18.87 -27.73 32.10
N PHE A 7 17.79 -28.36 32.58
CA PHE A 7 17.16 -29.46 31.87
C PHE A 7 16.35 -28.89 30.70
N SER A 8 16.93 -28.91 29.50
CA SER A 8 16.20 -28.71 28.25
C SER A 8 15.31 -29.93 27.99
N ASN A 9 14.08 -29.90 28.49
CA ASN A 9 13.04 -30.81 28.04
C ASN A 9 12.36 -30.16 26.82
N LYS A 10 12.70 -30.62 25.61
CA LYS A 10 12.06 -30.20 24.36
C LYS A 10 10.59 -30.64 24.37
N GLY A 11 9.73 -29.88 25.04
CA GLY A 11 8.28 -30.06 25.01
C GLY A 11 7.67 -29.40 23.78
N LEU A 12 6.71 -30.08 23.15
CA LEU A 12 5.85 -29.53 22.11
C LEU A 12 5.08 -28.30 22.64
N THR A 13 5.39 -27.11 22.15
CA THR A 13 4.61 -25.89 22.40
C THR A 13 3.42 -25.84 21.44
N PHE A 14 2.21 -25.75 21.99
CA PHE A 14 0.99 -25.47 21.23
C PHE A 14 0.61 -24.00 21.44
N GLN A 15 0.33 -23.27 20.35
CA GLN A 15 -0.41 -22.01 20.40
C GLN A 15 -1.83 -22.28 19.91
N LEU A 16 -2.80 -22.17 20.81
CA LEU A 16 -4.22 -22.34 20.50
C LEU A 16 -4.91 -20.99 20.63
N TYR A 17 -5.47 -20.47 19.53
CA TYR A 17 -6.23 -19.23 19.55
C TYR A 17 -7.71 -19.51 19.85
N LEU A 18 -8.13 -19.28 21.09
CA LEU A 18 -9.53 -19.45 21.52
C LEU A 18 -10.28 -18.12 21.41
N ARG A 19 -11.33 -18.07 20.58
CA ARG A 19 -12.29 -16.95 20.53
C ARG A 19 -13.33 -17.11 21.65
N GLY A 20 -13.57 -16.04 22.42
CA GLY A 20 -14.55 -16.02 23.52
C GLY A 20 -14.12 -15.11 24.67
N ASN A 21 -15.00 -14.90 25.65
CA ASN A 21 -14.68 -14.17 26.88
C ASN A 21 -13.72 -15.00 27.78
N GLU A 22 -13.10 -14.34 28.76
CA GLU A 22 -12.10 -14.97 29.65
C GLU A 22 -12.67 -16.16 30.44
N VAL A 23 -13.96 -16.15 30.78
CA VAL A 23 -14.62 -17.27 31.47
C VAL A 23 -14.58 -18.53 30.60
N ARG A 24 -14.97 -18.41 29.32
CA ARG A 24 -14.98 -19.55 28.38
C ARG A 24 -13.57 -20.03 28.05
N LYS A 25 -12.61 -19.13 27.92
CA LYS A 25 -11.19 -19.51 27.71
C LYS A 25 -10.64 -20.29 28.90
N ASN A 26 -10.91 -19.83 30.12
CA ASN A 26 -10.47 -20.51 31.34
C ASN A 26 -11.14 -21.87 31.52
N GLU A 27 -12.41 -22.01 31.14
CA GLU A 27 -13.11 -23.29 31.16
C GLU A 27 -12.47 -24.30 30.19
N VAL A 28 -12.17 -23.87 28.95
CA VAL A 28 -11.49 -24.71 27.96
C VAL A 28 -10.08 -25.09 28.43
N LEU A 29 -9.31 -24.14 28.97
CA LEU A 29 -7.98 -24.42 29.54
C LEU A 29 -8.06 -25.41 30.71
N ARG A 30 -9.09 -25.32 31.56
CA ARG A 30 -9.32 -26.27 32.66
C ARG A 30 -9.59 -27.68 32.12
N LYS A 31 -10.44 -27.79 31.08
CA LYS A 31 -10.73 -29.08 30.41
C LYS A 31 -9.47 -29.66 29.75
N MET A 32 -8.64 -28.83 29.11
CA MET A 32 -7.38 -29.28 28.51
C MET A 32 -6.34 -29.74 29.55
N ARG A 33 -6.24 -29.07 30.71
CA ARG A 33 -5.36 -29.52 31.80
C ARG A 33 -5.82 -30.86 32.37
N PHE A 34 -7.13 -31.03 32.58
CA PHE A 34 -7.71 -32.28 33.04
C PHE A 34 -7.41 -33.44 32.07
N LEU A 35 -7.54 -33.21 30.75
CA LEU A 35 -7.16 -34.18 29.72
C LEU A 35 -5.67 -34.51 29.79
N LYS A 36 -4.81 -33.49 29.90
CA LYS A 36 -3.36 -33.66 30.02
C LYS A 36 -2.98 -34.52 31.24
N GLU A 37 -3.61 -34.29 32.39
CA GLU A 37 -3.35 -35.05 33.62
C GLU A 37 -3.79 -36.52 33.51
N LYS A 38 -4.90 -36.80 32.81
CA LYS A 38 -5.41 -38.17 32.58
C LYS A 38 -4.64 -38.94 31.50
N SER A 39 -4.15 -38.26 30.45
CA SER A 39 -3.42 -38.88 29.33
C SER A 39 -1.93 -39.16 29.62
N LEU A 40 -1.37 -38.68 30.74
CA LEU A 40 0.03 -38.89 31.12
C LEU A 40 0.44 -40.35 31.42
N SER A 41 -0.47 -41.31 31.31
CA SER A 41 -0.15 -42.75 31.39
C SER A 41 0.40 -43.34 30.09
N LYS A 42 0.30 -42.63 28.94
CA LYS A 42 0.88 -43.02 27.65
C LYS A 42 1.81 -41.93 27.11
N LYS A 43 3.00 -42.33 26.64
CA LYS A 43 3.89 -41.43 25.86
C LYS A 43 3.28 -41.21 24.47
N LEU A 44 2.56 -40.12 24.31
CA LEU A 44 2.05 -39.65 23.01
C LEU A 44 3.20 -38.96 22.25
N SER A 45 3.39 -39.32 20.98
CA SER A 45 4.63 -39.02 20.23
C SER A 45 4.48 -37.86 19.24
N ASN A 46 3.26 -37.57 18.80
CA ASN A 46 2.98 -36.48 17.86
C ASN A 46 1.68 -35.71 18.22
N LYS A 47 1.43 -34.62 17.50
CA LYS A 47 0.31 -33.69 17.75
C LYS A 47 -1.07 -34.28 17.45
N THR A 48 -1.15 -35.26 16.54
CA THR A 48 -2.39 -35.90 16.11
C THR A 48 -2.89 -36.86 17.19
N ASP A 49 -2.00 -37.66 17.78
CA ASP A 49 -2.34 -38.63 18.83
C ASP A 49 -3.03 -37.96 20.04
N VAL A 50 -2.62 -36.74 20.39
CA VAL A 50 -3.21 -35.96 21.50
C VAL A 50 -4.63 -35.50 21.19
N ILE A 51 -4.90 -35.13 19.94
CA ILE A 51 -6.22 -34.67 19.50
C ILE A 51 -7.18 -35.85 19.41
N GLU A 52 -6.74 -36.99 18.88
CA GLU A 52 -7.54 -38.21 18.83
C GLU A 52 -7.93 -38.70 20.22
N GLU A 53 -6.98 -38.79 21.17
CA GLU A 53 -7.28 -39.27 22.53
C GLU A 53 -8.22 -38.30 23.29
N ALA A 54 -8.15 -36.99 22.99
CA ALA A 54 -9.08 -36.00 23.54
C ALA A 54 -10.50 -36.14 22.97
N LEU A 55 -10.64 -36.44 21.67
CA LEU A 55 -11.93 -36.69 21.02
C LEU A 55 -12.54 -38.01 21.49
N ASP A 56 -11.74 -39.07 21.58
CA ASP A 56 -12.19 -40.38 22.07
C ASP A 56 -12.65 -40.30 23.53
N PHE A 57 -11.94 -39.55 24.38
CA PHE A 57 -12.37 -39.31 25.76
C PHE A 57 -13.70 -38.56 25.82
N TRP A 58 -13.89 -37.57 24.95
CA TRP A 58 -15.14 -36.80 24.89
C TRP A 58 -16.31 -37.69 24.47
N ILE A 59 -16.16 -38.45 23.38
CA ILE A 59 -17.15 -39.40 22.86
C ILE A 59 -17.50 -40.41 23.96
N LYS A 60 -16.50 -41.06 24.55
CA LYS A 60 -16.73 -42.14 25.54
C LYS A 60 -17.48 -41.69 26.79
N ASN A 61 -17.37 -40.42 27.19
CA ASN A 61 -18.09 -39.88 28.34
C ASN A 61 -19.46 -39.29 28.00
N HIS A 62 -19.67 -38.81 26.77
CA HIS A 62 -20.95 -38.21 26.37
C HIS A 62 -21.87 -39.20 25.65
N SER A 63 -21.36 -40.32 25.13
CA SER A 63 -22.19 -41.42 24.60
C SER A 63 -23.01 -42.15 25.66
N ARG A 64 -22.76 -41.89 26.96
CA ARG A 64 -23.55 -42.48 28.07
C ARG A 64 -24.69 -41.59 28.56
N GLU A 65 -24.74 -40.31 28.18
CA GLU A 65 -25.83 -39.42 28.58
C GLU A 65 -27.07 -39.53 27.66
N THR A 66 -26.95 -40.21 26.51
CA THR A 66 -28.05 -40.38 25.56
C THR A 66 -28.99 -41.58 25.81
N GLU A 67 -28.74 -42.42 26.82
CA GLU A 67 -29.56 -43.64 27.04
C GLU A 67 -30.56 -43.57 28.22
N THR A 68 -30.68 -42.45 28.93
CA THR A 68 -31.66 -42.31 30.03
C THR A 68 -32.49 -41.04 29.97
N ALA A 69 -33.03 -40.71 28.79
CA ALA A 69 -34.16 -39.78 28.71
C ALA A 69 -35.47 -40.58 28.75
N GLN A 70 -36.11 -40.61 29.92
CA GLN A 70 -37.49 -41.10 30.07
C GLN A 70 -38.45 -40.25 29.22
N PRO A 71 -39.54 -40.85 28.69
CA PRO A 71 -40.51 -40.13 27.87
C PRO A 71 -41.29 -39.15 28.74
N ALA A 72 -41.04 -37.85 28.53
CA ALA A 72 -41.90 -36.82 29.08
C ALA A 72 -43.27 -36.92 28.41
N SER A 73 -44.26 -37.14 29.26
CA SER A 73 -45.70 -37.01 29.06
C SER A 73 -46.14 -36.10 27.91
N GLN A 74 -47.07 -36.65 27.13
CA GLN A 74 -48.01 -35.97 26.22
C GLN A 74 -48.30 -34.52 26.60
N LEU A 75 -47.63 -33.60 25.91
CA LEU A 75 -48.16 -32.28 25.61
C LEU A 75 -48.60 -32.33 24.15
N VAL A 76 -49.90 -32.19 23.94
CA VAL A 76 -50.49 -31.94 22.62
C VAL A 76 -49.97 -30.57 22.17
N ILE A 77 -48.83 -30.56 21.49
CA ILE A 77 -48.35 -29.41 20.74
C ILE A 77 -49.02 -29.53 19.37
N ASN A 78 -49.85 -28.55 19.07
CA ASN A 78 -50.48 -28.34 17.77
C ASN A 78 -49.47 -28.51 16.63
N GLN A 79 -49.84 -29.31 15.63
CA GLN A 79 -49.27 -29.41 14.28
C GLN A 79 -47.76 -29.14 14.17
N ASP A 80 -47.01 -30.23 14.07
CA ASP A 80 -45.57 -30.29 13.83
C ASP A 80 -45.09 -29.24 12.82
N PHE A 81 -44.51 -28.16 13.33
CA PHE A 81 -43.69 -27.26 12.54
C PHE A 81 -42.41 -28.02 12.19
N VAL A 82 -42.42 -28.79 11.10
CA VAL A 82 -41.21 -29.41 10.56
C VAL A 82 -40.28 -28.26 10.20
N PRO A 83 -39.14 -28.06 10.89
CA PRO A 83 -38.24 -26.98 10.56
C PRO A 83 -37.74 -27.23 9.15
N LEU A 84 -38.03 -26.28 8.25
CA LEU A 84 -37.47 -26.29 6.91
C LEU A 84 -35.94 -26.41 7.04
N GLN A 85 -35.35 -27.31 6.24
CA GLN A 85 -33.90 -27.45 6.16
C GLN A 85 -33.31 -26.05 5.88
N PRO A 86 -32.35 -25.57 6.68
CA PRO A 86 -31.84 -24.20 6.56
C PRO A 86 -30.99 -23.99 5.29
N PHE A 87 -30.76 -25.04 4.52
CA PHE A 87 -30.03 -25.04 3.26
C PHE A 87 -30.66 -26.02 2.28
N SER A 88 -30.58 -25.69 0.99
CA SER A 88 -30.83 -26.60 -0.12
C SER A 88 -29.50 -27.04 -0.73
N SER A 89 -29.38 -28.32 -1.08
CA SER A 89 -28.30 -28.78 -1.94
C SER A 89 -28.63 -28.42 -3.39
N VAL A 90 -27.69 -27.80 -4.10
CA VAL A 90 -27.85 -27.52 -5.53
C VAL A 90 -27.72 -28.82 -6.33
N SER A 91 -28.62 -29.04 -7.29
CA SER A 91 -28.46 -30.16 -8.22
C SER A 91 -27.35 -29.84 -9.23
N LYS A 92 -26.85 -30.85 -9.95
CA LYS A 92 -25.86 -30.63 -11.02
C LYS A 92 -26.41 -29.75 -12.14
N ASP A 93 -27.71 -29.83 -12.41
CA ASP A 93 -28.34 -29.07 -13.50
C ASP A 93 -28.55 -27.60 -13.11
N ASP A 94 -28.64 -27.32 -11.81
CA ASP A 94 -28.83 -25.98 -11.25
C ASP A 94 -27.52 -25.23 -10.98
N THR A 95 -26.34 -25.83 -11.23
CA THR A 95 -25.05 -25.14 -10.96
C THR A 95 -24.81 -23.92 -11.84
N ASN A 96 -25.57 -23.78 -12.92
CA ASN A 96 -25.53 -22.62 -13.82
C ASN A 96 -26.74 -21.71 -13.65
N GLU A 97 -27.38 -21.73 -12.48
CA GLU A 97 -28.48 -20.82 -12.18
C GLU A 97 -28.05 -19.35 -12.35
N LEU A 98 -29.03 -18.51 -12.66
CA LEU A 98 -28.82 -17.08 -12.78
C LEU A 98 -28.44 -16.51 -11.42
N MET A 99 -27.22 -15.96 -11.30
CA MET A 99 -26.79 -15.30 -10.07
C MET A 99 -26.93 -13.79 -10.21
N PHE A 100 -27.39 -13.15 -9.13
CA PHE A 100 -27.52 -11.71 -9.05
C PHE A 100 -27.32 -11.26 -7.60
N LEU A 101 -27.07 -9.97 -7.42
CA LEU A 101 -26.92 -9.39 -6.09
C LEU A 101 -28.26 -8.80 -5.63
N THR A 102 -28.53 -8.90 -4.33
CA THR A 102 -29.78 -8.42 -3.72
C THR A 102 -29.54 -7.66 -2.42
N THR A 103 -30.54 -6.91 -1.97
CA THR A 103 -30.55 -6.24 -0.66
C THR A 103 -31.59 -6.85 0.27
N THR A 104 -31.39 -6.70 1.58
CA THR A 104 -32.39 -7.11 2.58
C THR A 104 -33.75 -6.45 2.34
N SER A 105 -33.78 -5.17 1.95
CA SER A 105 -35.03 -4.46 1.63
C SER A 105 -35.75 -5.04 0.42
N ALA A 106 -35.03 -5.44 -0.64
CA ALA A 106 -35.61 -6.08 -1.81
C ALA A 106 -36.17 -7.48 -1.47
N ILE A 107 -35.48 -8.25 -0.63
CA ILE A 107 -35.99 -9.54 -0.12
C ILE A 107 -37.26 -9.34 0.70
N ASN A 108 -37.27 -8.38 1.63
CA ASN A 108 -38.46 -8.08 2.44
C ASN A 108 -39.65 -7.67 1.58
N LEU A 109 -39.42 -6.91 0.50
CA LEU A 109 -40.46 -6.55 -0.45
C LEU A 109 -41.01 -7.79 -1.18
N LEU A 110 -40.16 -8.72 -1.62
CA LEU A 110 -40.59 -9.97 -2.24
C LEU A 110 -41.46 -10.80 -1.29
N VAL A 111 -41.04 -10.92 -0.03
CA VAL A 111 -41.81 -11.62 1.01
C VAL A 111 -43.16 -10.95 1.22
N ALA A 112 -43.20 -9.62 1.37
CA ALA A 112 -44.45 -8.89 1.55
C ALA A 112 -45.40 -9.03 0.35
N GLN A 113 -44.88 -8.95 -0.88
CA GLN A 113 -45.65 -9.16 -2.11
C GLN A 113 -46.19 -10.59 -2.20
N SER A 114 -45.38 -11.57 -1.82
CA SER A 114 -45.77 -12.99 -1.83
C SER A 114 -46.84 -13.28 -0.78
N SER A 115 -46.69 -12.76 0.44
CA SER A 115 -47.71 -12.87 1.50
C SER A 115 -49.02 -12.22 1.09
N HIS A 116 -48.97 -11.00 0.55
CA HIS A 116 -50.17 -10.30 0.08
C HIS A 116 -50.87 -11.06 -1.06
N HIS A 117 -50.09 -11.66 -1.98
CA HIS A 117 -50.67 -12.51 -3.02
C HIS A 117 -51.38 -13.73 -2.42
N GLN A 118 -50.79 -14.39 -1.43
CA GLN A 118 -51.39 -15.57 -0.77
C GLN A 118 -52.72 -15.24 -0.08
N GLU A 119 -52.90 -14.01 0.42
CA GLU A 119 -54.18 -13.56 0.99
C GLU A 119 -55.28 -13.46 -0.07
N LEU A 120 -54.93 -13.16 -1.32
CA LEU A 120 -55.87 -12.92 -2.42
C LEU A 120 -56.02 -14.13 -3.36
N CYS A 121 -55.06 -15.04 -3.35
CA CYS A 121 -54.95 -16.10 -4.35
C CYS A 121 -54.32 -17.37 -3.77
N ASN A 122 -55.03 -18.49 -3.93
CA ASN A 122 -54.59 -19.79 -3.43
C ASN A 122 -53.52 -20.48 -4.30
N SER A 123 -53.13 -19.90 -5.45
CA SER A 123 -52.07 -20.46 -6.29
C SER A 123 -50.69 -19.93 -5.88
N THR A 124 -49.64 -20.69 -6.19
CA THR A 124 -48.26 -20.31 -5.90
C THR A 124 -47.71 -19.37 -6.98
N LEU A 125 -46.99 -18.33 -6.57
CA LEU A 125 -46.19 -17.51 -7.47
C LEU A 125 -44.97 -18.32 -7.93
N GLN A 126 -44.82 -18.47 -9.23
CA GLN A 126 -43.66 -19.10 -9.86
C GLN A 126 -42.81 -18.05 -10.57
N TRP A 127 -41.51 -18.26 -10.56
CA TRP A 127 -40.57 -17.45 -11.33
C TRP A 127 -40.74 -17.75 -12.82
N GLU A 128 -41.28 -16.82 -13.60
CA GLU A 128 -41.57 -17.04 -15.02
C GLU A 128 -40.35 -16.69 -15.88
N ASN A 129 -39.82 -15.48 -15.70
CA ASN A 129 -38.65 -15.00 -16.42
C ASN A 129 -37.95 -13.90 -15.62
N SER A 130 -36.69 -13.64 -15.99
CA SER A 130 -35.91 -12.55 -15.42
C SER A 130 -34.94 -11.95 -16.42
N THR A 131 -34.71 -10.65 -16.30
CA THR A 131 -33.70 -9.91 -17.07
C THR A 131 -32.65 -9.32 -16.15
N MET A 132 -31.40 -9.30 -16.61
CA MET A 132 -30.28 -8.70 -15.88
C MET A 132 -30.06 -7.25 -16.32
N HIS A 133 -29.89 -6.36 -15.34
CA HIS A 133 -29.52 -4.97 -15.53
C HIS A 133 -28.28 -4.66 -14.69
N GLY A 134 -27.10 -4.94 -15.25
CA GLY A 134 -25.86 -4.95 -14.48
C GLY A 134 -25.84 -6.14 -13.55
N HIS A 135 -25.80 -5.90 -12.23
CA HIS A 135 -25.82 -6.93 -11.19
C HIS A 135 -27.21 -7.19 -10.60
N VAL A 136 -28.24 -6.55 -11.15
CA VAL A 136 -29.61 -6.58 -10.63
C VAL A 136 -30.49 -7.44 -11.53
N ALA A 137 -31.25 -8.34 -10.92
CA ALA A 137 -32.30 -9.08 -11.61
C ALA A 137 -33.63 -8.33 -11.48
N ILE A 138 -34.36 -8.28 -12.60
CA ILE A 138 -35.77 -7.91 -12.64
C ILE A 138 -36.52 -9.19 -12.99
N ALA A 139 -37.36 -9.66 -12.08
CA ALA A 139 -38.10 -10.91 -12.23
C ALA A 139 -39.58 -10.65 -12.37
N ASN A 140 -40.24 -11.43 -13.23
CA ASN A 140 -41.69 -11.51 -13.28
C ASN A 140 -42.12 -12.82 -12.62
N LEU A 141 -42.92 -12.71 -11.57
CA LEU A 141 -43.52 -13.82 -10.87
C LEU A 141 -44.97 -13.94 -11.29
N ARG A 142 -45.38 -15.13 -11.71
CA ARG A 142 -46.73 -15.38 -12.21
C ARG A 142 -47.36 -16.55 -11.48
N CYS A 143 -48.65 -16.46 -11.22
CA CYS A 143 -49.43 -17.58 -10.71
C CYS A 143 -50.36 -18.17 -11.79
N GLU A 144 -50.91 -19.36 -11.55
CA GLU A 144 -51.81 -20.06 -12.47
C GLU A 144 -53.10 -19.27 -12.79
N HIS A 145 -53.55 -18.41 -11.87
CA HIS A 145 -54.72 -17.54 -12.06
C HIS A 145 -54.40 -16.26 -12.85
N GLY A 146 -53.17 -16.09 -13.33
CA GLY A 146 -52.77 -14.98 -14.18
C GLY A 146 -52.33 -13.71 -13.45
N HIS A 147 -52.29 -13.69 -12.11
CA HIS A 147 -51.63 -12.58 -11.39
C HIS A 147 -50.15 -12.52 -11.74
N ASN A 148 -49.65 -11.29 -11.92
CA ASN A 148 -48.26 -11.02 -12.27
C ASN A 148 -47.68 -9.97 -11.31
N ILE A 149 -46.57 -10.33 -10.66
CA ILE A 149 -45.82 -9.44 -9.78
C ILE A 149 -44.44 -9.24 -10.37
N ARG A 150 -44.08 -7.97 -10.57
CA ARG A 150 -42.72 -7.60 -10.95
C ARG A 150 -41.91 -7.29 -9.70
N TRP A 151 -40.79 -8.00 -9.54
CA TRP A 151 -39.85 -7.81 -8.44
C TRP A 151 -38.47 -7.39 -8.96
N THR A 152 -37.75 -6.59 -8.18
CA THR A 152 -36.37 -6.18 -8.48
C THR A 152 -35.45 -6.55 -7.33
N SER A 153 -34.29 -7.13 -7.63
CA SER A 153 -33.33 -7.53 -6.59
C SER A 153 -32.63 -6.33 -5.91
N SER A 154 -32.80 -5.13 -6.43
CA SER A 154 -32.30 -3.89 -5.83
C SER A 154 -33.44 -2.89 -5.64
N PRO A 155 -33.43 -2.10 -4.55
CA PRO A 155 -34.22 -0.89 -4.48
C PRO A 155 -33.68 0.15 -5.46
N TYR A 156 -34.57 1.07 -5.82
CA TYR A 156 -34.23 2.29 -6.54
C TYR A 156 -33.81 3.38 -5.56
N MET A 157 -32.80 4.14 -5.93
CA MET A 157 -32.43 5.39 -5.27
C MET A 157 -33.26 6.56 -5.86
N ALA A 158 -33.14 7.76 -5.27
CA ALA A 158 -33.91 8.93 -5.70
C ALA A 158 -33.68 9.33 -7.17
N ASN A 159 -32.50 9.02 -7.72
CA ASN A 159 -32.16 9.22 -9.14
C ASN A 159 -32.65 8.09 -10.08
N ALA A 160 -33.55 7.22 -9.62
CA ALA A 160 -34.08 6.07 -10.35
C ALA A 160 -33.01 5.03 -10.79
N HIS A 161 -31.83 5.03 -10.18
CA HIS A 161 -30.82 3.98 -10.38
C HIS A 161 -30.85 2.92 -9.28
N PHE A 162 -30.30 1.74 -9.59
CA PHE A 162 -30.23 0.64 -8.65
C PHE A 162 -29.09 0.83 -7.64
N LEU A 163 -29.43 0.78 -6.35
CA LEU A 163 -28.48 0.83 -5.23
C LEU A 163 -27.37 -0.21 -5.35
N VAL A 164 -27.70 -1.45 -5.73
CA VAL A 164 -26.74 -2.55 -5.87
C VAL A 164 -25.67 -2.22 -6.89
N ASN A 165 -26.04 -1.70 -8.06
CA ASN A 165 -25.08 -1.36 -9.11
C ASN A 165 -24.12 -0.24 -8.64
N TYR A 166 -24.65 0.78 -7.96
CA TYR A 166 -23.83 1.84 -7.37
C TYR A 166 -22.84 1.30 -6.32
N ARG A 167 -23.29 0.40 -5.44
CA ARG A 167 -22.43 -0.23 -4.43
C ARG A 167 -21.32 -1.09 -5.05
N VAL A 168 -21.65 -1.88 -6.07
CA VAL A 168 -20.62 -2.67 -6.77
C VAL A 168 -19.64 -1.77 -7.50
N PHE A 169 -20.12 -0.74 -8.19
CA PHE A 169 -19.25 0.24 -8.86
C PHE A 169 -18.31 0.94 -7.87
N HIS A 170 -18.84 1.37 -6.72
CA HIS A 170 -18.06 1.96 -5.64
C HIS A 170 -16.93 1.03 -5.17
N GLY A 171 -17.24 -0.25 -4.91
CA GLY A 171 -16.23 -1.24 -4.54
C GLY A 171 -15.20 -1.50 -5.66
N TYR A 172 -15.67 -1.52 -6.91
CA TYR A 172 -14.83 -1.67 -8.09
C TYR A 172 -13.77 -0.55 -8.18
N ILE A 173 -14.19 0.73 -8.15
CA ILE A 173 -13.23 1.84 -8.32
C ILE A 173 -12.31 2.01 -7.09
N THR A 174 -12.84 1.87 -5.87
CA THR A 174 -12.08 2.13 -4.64
C THR A 174 -11.13 0.99 -4.26
N SER A 175 -11.27 -0.18 -4.90
CA SER A 175 -10.31 -1.28 -4.79
C SER A 175 -9.10 -1.13 -5.71
N GLY A 176 -9.10 -0.17 -6.63
CA GLY A 176 -8.08 -0.04 -7.67
C GLY A 176 -8.20 -1.08 -8.79
N MET A 177 -9.28 -1.87 -8.80
CA MET A 177 -9.53 -2.84 -9.86
C MET A 177 -9.63 -2.15 -11.23
N ILE A 178 -9.13 -2.81 -12.27
CA ILE A 178 -9.13 -2.32 -13.65
C ILE A 178 -10.35 -2.89 -14.40
N PRO A 179 -10.85 -2.23 -15.46
CA PRO A 179 -12.09 -2.63 -16.13
C PRO A 179 -12.12 -4.11 -16.53
N SER A 180 -11.03 -4.61 -17.15
CA SER A 180 -10.93 -6.01 -17.57
C SER A 180 -10.87 -7.01 -16.42
N LYS A 181 -10.44 -6.61 -15.22
CA LYS A 181 -10.50 -7.47 -14.03
C LYS A 181 -11.90 -7.51 -13.45
N TYR A 182 -12.62 -6.39 -13.49
CA TYR A 182 -14.01 -6.33 -13.05
C TYR A 182 -14.92 -7.16 -13.95
N GLU A 183 -14.77 -7.05 -15.27
CA GLU A 183 -15.53 -7.85 -16.23
C GLU A 183 -15.27 -9.35 -16.01
N ARG A 184 -14.01 -9.79 -15.99
CA ARG A 184 -13.65 -11.21 -15.72
C ARG A 184 -14.14 -11.71 -14.37
N PHE A 185 -14.09 -10.87 -13.33
CA PHE A 185 -14.60 -11.24 -12.01
C PHE A 185 -16.12 -11.45 -12.06
N SER A 186 -16.83 -10.52 -12.70
CA SER A 186 -18.29 -10.53 -12.78
C SER A 186 -18.81 -11.68 -13.65
N GLU A 187 -18.18 -11.91 -14.81
CA GLU A 187 -18.46 -13.03 -15.71
C GLU A 187 -18.12 -14.37 -15.06
N GLY A 188 -16.95 -14.49 -14.44
CA GLY A 188 -16.51 -15.71 -13.78
C GLY A 188 -17.37 -16.07 -12.56
N ALA A 189 -17.98 -15.09 -11.91
CA ALA A 189 -18.94 -15.27 -10.82
C ALA A 189 -20.40 -15.40 -11.29
N ASN A 190 -20.67 -15.22 -12.60
CA ASN A 190 -22.01 -15.23 -13.20
C ASN A 190 -23.02 -14.24 -12.56
N ILE A 191 -22.55 -13.11 -12.01
CA ILE A 191 -23.38 -12.14 -11.27
C ILE A 191 -23.89 -10.97 -12.13
N GLY A 192 -23.85 -11.12 -13.45
CA GLY A 192 -24.10 -10.06 -14.42
C GLY A 192 -23.00 -8.98 -14.44
N THR A 193 -23.00 -8.12 -15.47
CA THR A 193 -21.98 -7.09 -15.67
C THR A 193 -22.62 -5.80 -16.16
N MET A 194 -22.26 -4.66 -15.56
CA MET A 194 -22.70 -3.34 -16.03
C MET A 194 -22.12 -2.99 -17.41
N SER A 195 -22.91 -2.35 -18.27
CA SER A 195 -22.45 -1.92 -19.60
C SER A 195 -21.39 -0.81 -19.50
N GLN A 196 -20.52 -0.72 -20.52
CA GLN A 196 -19.47 0.31 -20.54
C GLN A 196 -20.04 1.73 -20.49
N SER A 197 -21.14 2.01 -21.20
CA SER A 197 -21.81 3.32 -21.16
C SER A 197 -22.29 3.69 -19.76
N TYR A 198 -22.77 2.71 -18.99
CA TYR A 198 -23.20 2.91 -17.61
C TYR A 198 -22.01 3.17 -16.69
N LEU A 199 -20.93 2.39 -16.84
CA LEU A 199 -19.68 2.60 -16.10
C LEU A 199 -19.07 3.98 -16.37
N ASP A 200 -19.13 4.48 -17.60
CA ASP A 200 -18.60 5.80 -17.98
C ASP A 200 -19.40 6.94 -17.34
N ASN A 201 -20.73 6.80 -17.24
CA ASN A 201 -21.58 7.77 -16.54
C ASN A 201 -21.29 7.78 -15.03
N LEU A 202 -21.24 6.61 -14.39
CA LEU A 202 -20.88 6.51 -12.97
C LEU A 202 -19.47 7.04 -12.70
N THR A 203 -18.52 6.81 -13.61
CA THR A 203 -17.17 7.35 -13.49
C THR A 203 -17.19 8.88 -13.37
N LYS A 204 -18.02 9.57 -14.16
CA LYS A 204 -18.13 11.04 -14.11
C LYS A 204 -18.71 11.52 -12.79
N GLU A 205 -19.75 10.85 -12.29
CA GLU A 205 -20.38 11.17 -11.01
C GLU A 205 -19.38 11.04 -9.85
N PHE A 206 -18.71 9.89 -9.76
CA PHE A 206 -17.75 9.62 -8.69
C PHE A 206 -16.48 10.49 -8.79
N ALA A 207 -16.01 10.82 -10.00
CA ALA A 207 -14.79 11.60 -10.18
C ALA A 207 -14.87 12.97 -9.48
N ASN A 208 -16.02 13.64 -9.54
CA ASN A 208 -16.20 14.94 -8.89
C ASN A 208 -16.14 14.86 -7.36
N ILE A 209 -16.81 13.84 -6.78
CA ILE A 209 -16.81 13.61 -5.33
C ILE A 209 -15.41 13.26 -4.84
N ILE A 210 -14.73 12.34 -5.55
CA ILE A 210 -13.36 11.93 -5.24
C ILE A 210 -12.40 13.11 -5.32
N LYS A 211 -12.54 13.97 -6.34
CA LYS A 211 -11.73 15.18 -6.48
C LYS A 211 -11.93 16.15 -5.31
N SER A 212 -13.17 16.38 -4.90
CA SER A 212 -13.49 17.22 -3.75
C SER A 212 -12.85 16.68 -2.46
N LEU A 213 -13.01 15.38 -2.18
CA LEU A 213 -12.41 14.74 -1.00
C LEU A 213 -10.88 14.75 -1.06
N LYS A 214 -10.30 14.54 -2.24
CA LYS A 214 -8.85 14.63 -2.43
C LYS A 214 -8.34 16.03 -2.12
N ASN A 215 -9.04 17.07 -2.58
CA ASN A 215 -8.66 18.45 -2.31
C ASN A 215 -8.71 18.75 -0.80
N GLU A 216 -9.79 18.38 -0.14
CA GLU A 216 -9.93 18.47 1.33
C GLU A 216 -8.80 17.73 2.06
N SER A 217 -8.47 16.51 1.62
CA SER A 217 -7.35 15.75 2.19
C SER A 217 -5.98 16.38 1.93
N SER A 218 -5.80 17.06 0.79
CA SER A 218 -4.55 17.73 0.42
C SER A 218 -4.40 19.04 1.21
N GLU A 219 -5.47 19.82 1.36
CA GLU A 219 -5.53 21.03 2.18
C GLU A 219 -5.21 20.74 3.64
N ASN A 220 -5.86 19.72 4.22
CA ASN A 220 -5.53 19.25 5.57
C ASN A 220 -4.05 18.83 5.70
N ALA A 221 -3.49 18.15 4.69
CA ALA A 221 -2.10 17.75 4.70
C ALA A 221 -1.14 18.96 4.65
N VAL A 222 -1.48 20.00 3.89
CA VAL A 222 -0.74 21.26 3.85
C VAL A 222 -0.76 21.96 5.21
N GLU A 223 -1.92 22.08 5.85
CA GLU A 223 -2.05 22.69 7.18
C GLU A 223 -1.24 21.92 8.24
N LEU A 224 -1.32 20.59 8.21
CA LEU A 224 -0.52 19.74 9.10
C LEU A 224 0.97 19.91 8.86
N GLU A 225 1.42 19.95 7.61
CA GLU A 225 2.83 20.15 7.26
C GLU A 225 3.32 21.50 7.78
N ILE A 226 2.58 22.58 7.53
CA ILE A 226 2.88 23.93 8.04
C ILE A 226 3.01 23.91 9.56
N GLY A 227 2.08 23.24 10.26
CA GLY A 227 2.09 23.12 11.72
C GLY A 227 3.30 22.39 12.32
N MET A 228 4.09 21.68 11.50
CA MET A 228 5.30 20.97 11.94
C MET A 228 6.57 21.83 11.90
N TYR A 229 6.54 23.03 11.31
CA TYR A 229 7.69 23.93 11.24
C TYR A 229 7.59 25.04 12.29
N PRO A 230 8.61 25.22 13.15
CA PRO A 230 8.59 26.22 14.22
C PRO A 230 8.73 27.65 13.69
N ASN A 231 9.36 27.83 12.53
CA ASN A 231 9.56 29.12 11.88
C ASN A 231 8.95 29.10 10.48
N LEU A 232 7.77 29.70 10.32
CA LEU A 232 7.07 29.75 9.04
C LEU A 232 7.71 30.71 8.03
N GLU A 233 8.55 31.64 8.49
CA GLU A 233 9.26 32.57 7.60
C GLU A 233 10.24 31.83 6.68
N GLU A 234 10.76 30.69 7.12
CA GLU A 234 11.65 29.83 6.34
C GLU A 234 10.89 28.99 5.30
N GLY A 235 9.56 28.83 5.44
CA GLY A 235 8.74 27.99 4.57
C GLY A 235 8.86 26.48 4.84
N ILE A 236 7.97 25.70 4.22
CA ILE A 236 7.95 24.24 4.36
C ILE A 236 9.00 23.55 3.46
N THR A 237 9.40 22.34 3.82
CA THR A 237 10.20 21.47 2.94
C THR A 237 9.30 20.50 2.19
N ILE A 238 9.44 20.47 0.87
CA ILE A 238 8.68 19.59 -0.02
C ILE A 238 9.58 18.64 -0.79
N MET A 239 9.03 17.48 -1.15
CA MET A 239 9.66 16.49 -2.02
C MET A 239 8.79 16.27 -3.25
N THR A 240 9.39 16.26 -4.44
CA THR A 240 8.65 16.02 -5.68
C THR A 240 9.30 15.00 -6.61
N ASP A 241 8.47 14.33 -7.39
CA ASP A 241 8.87 13.51 -8.53
C ASP A 241 7.79 13.58 -9.62
N ALA A 242 8.19 13.30 -10.86
CA ALA A 242 7.30 13.16 -11.99
C ALA A 242 7.12 11.70 -12.39
N ARG A 243 5.88 11.22 -12.27
CA ARG A 243 5.50 9.90 -12.74
C ARG A 243 4.84 9.98 -14.11
N HIS A 244 5.58 9.57 -15.12
CA HIS A 244 5.02 9.33 -16.45
C HIS A 244 4.12 8.09 -16.46
N GLY A 245 2.85 8.26 -16.87
CA GLY A 245 1.82 7.22 -16.82
C GLY A 245 2.04 6.06 -17.80
N CYS A 246 2.67 6.30 -18.96
CA CYS A 246 3.03 5.26 -19.93
C CYS A 246 4.52 5.37 -20.31
N ARG A 247 5.13 4.28 -20.81
CA ARG A 247 6.52 4.33 -21.32
C ARG A 247 6.64 5.30 -22.50
N LYS A 248 7.81 5.93 -22.69
CA LYS A 248 8.26 6.85 -23.79
C LYS A 248 7.17 7.74 -24.40
N ASN A 249 7.33 9.06 -24.32
CA ASN A 249 6.37 10.04 -24.86
C ASN A 249 4.99 9.93 -24.22
N ALA A 250 4.98 9.79 -22.89
CA ALA A 250 3.77 9.62 -22.10
C ALA A 250 2.74 10.70 -22.43
N LYS A 251 1.48 10.28 -22.58
CA LYS A 251 0.35 11.19 -22.73
C LYS A 251 0.11 11.95 -21.43
N ASP A 252 0.25 11.24 -20.32
CA ASP A 252 -0.12 11.67 -18.98
C ASP A 252 1.11 11.61 -18.07
N CYS A 253 1.28 12.64 -17.24
CA CYS A 253 2.34 12.75 -16.24
C CYS A 253 1.77 13.33 -14.95
N ASP A 254 2.00 12.66 -13.82
CA ASP A 254 1.66 13.17 -12.50
C ASP A 254 2.91 13.79 -11.86
N ILE A 255 2.81 15.03 -11.42
CA ILE A 255 3.81 15.67 -10.58
C ILE A 255 3.23 15.67 -9.18
N VAL A 256 3.89 14.95 -8.26
CA VAL A 256 3.41 14.76 -6.90
C VAL A 256 4.30 15.57 -5.96
N CYS A 257 3.68 16.26 -5.01
CA CYS A 257 4.34 16.97 -3.93
C CYS A 257 4.00 16.32 -2.59
N ILE A 258 5.03 15.91 -1.84
CA ILE A 258 4.92 15.31 -0.52
C ILE A 258 5.65 16.17 0.50
N GLY A 259 5.06 16.38 1.68
CA GLY A 259 5.68 17.10 2.79
C GLY A 259 6.80 16.29 3.44
N GLU A 260 7.89 16.95 3.84
CA GLU A 260 9.01 16.27 4.49
C GLU A 260 8.70 15.81 5.92
N LYS A 261 7.83 16.51 6.65
CA LYS A 261 7.51 16.17 8.05
C LYS A 261 6.36 15.19 8.19
N THR A 262 5.29 15.40 7.43
CA THR A 262 4.07 14.60 7.47
C THR A 262 4.12 13.39 6.56
N HIS A 263 4.98 13.44 5.53
CA HIS A 263 5.03 12.47 4.43
C HIS A 263 3.70 12.31 3.67
N GLN A 264 2.74 13.21 3.87
CA GLN A 264 1.47 13.23 3.15
C GLN A 264 1.63 13.93 1.80
N VAL A 265 0.79 13.54 0.83
CA VAL A 265 0.68 14.25 -0.44
C VAL A 265 -0.03 15.57 -0.19
N LEU A 266 0.73 16.65 -0.36
CA LEU A 266 0.28 18.03 -0.22
C LEU A 266 -0.40 18.51 -1.49
N HIS A 267 0.11 18.07 -2.65
CA HIS A 267 -0.44 18.45 -3.93
C HIS A 267 -0.13 17.42 -5.01
N SER A 268 -0.95 17.38 -6.05
CA SER A 268 -0.72 16.52 -7.21
C SER A 268 -1.24 17.18 -8.48
N ILE A 269 -0.40 17.27 -9.50
CA ILE A 269 -0.73 17.91 -10.77
C ILE A 269 -0.66 16.89 -11.90
N HIS A 270 -1.77 16.71 -12.59
CA HIS A 270 -1.85 15.92 -13.81
C HIS A 270 -1.57 16.82 -15.02
N VAL A 271 -0.51 16.50 -15.76
CA VAL A 271 -0.12 17.18 -16.99
C VAL A 271 -0.35 16.23 -18.16
N THR A 272 -1.00 16.75 -19.20
CA THR A 272 -1.29 16.01 -20.43
C THR A 272 -0.56 16.60 -21.63
N LYS A 273 -0.62 15.91 -22.77
CA LYS A 273 -0.18 16.47 -24.05
C LYS A 273 -0.99 17.67 -24.55
N ARG A 274 -2.16 17.95 -23.97
CA ARG A 274 -2.91 19.17 -24.26
C ARG A 274 -2.29 20.38 -23.55
N ASP A 275 -1.68 20.15 -22.39
CA ASP A 275 -0.99 21.18 -21.63
C ASP A 275 0.38 21.50 -22.22
N ASP A 276 1.18 20.47 -22.51
CA ASP A 276 2.44 20.60 -23.24
C ASP A 276 2.63 19.39 -24.18
N PRO A 277 2.83 19.58 -25.50
CA PRO A 277 3.01 18.45 -26.41
C PRO A 277 4.30 17.64 -26.15
N CYS A 278 5.26 18.20 -25.42
CA CYS A 278 6.56 17.59 -25.12
C CYS A 278 6.57 16.96 -23.71
N SER A 279 6.46 15.64 -23.65
CA SER A 279 6.45 14.88 -22.38
C SER A 279 7.68 15.10 -21.51
N GLN A 280 8.83 15.42 -22.11
CA GLN A 280 10.09 15.68 -21.42
C GLN A 280 10.05 17.00 -20.63
N ARG A 281 9.11 17.90 -20.96
CA ARG A 281 8.87 19.16 -20.24
C ARG A 281 7.74 19.07 -19.22
N HIS A 282 6.99 17.97 -19.19
CA HIS A 282 5.83 17.82 -18.32
C HIS A 282 6.20 18.02 -16.85
N GLU A 283 7.32 17.46 -16.40
CA GLU A 283 7.81 17.63 -15.03
C GLU A 283 8.01 19.11 -14.69
N THR A 284 8.85 19.83 -15.45
CA THR A 284 9.12 21.26 -15.21
C THR A 284 7.86 22.11 -15.30
N PHE A 285 6.97 21.79 -16.25
CA PHE A 285 5.70 22.48 -16.42
C PHE A 285 4.75 22.26 -15.23
N GLY A 286 4.63 21.02 -14.77
CA GLY A 286 3.84 20.67 -13.60
C GLY A 286 4.42 21.27 -12.32
N THR A 287 5.74 21.23 -12.13
CA THR A 287 6.41 21.88 -11.01
C THR A 287 6.15 23.39 -10.98
N ARG A 288 6.16 24.07 -12.13
CA ARG A 288 5.79 25.50 -12.18
C ARG A 288 4.37 25.74 -11.70
N ARG A 289 3.40 24.99 -12.23
CA ARG A 289 1.99 25.09 -11.78
C ARG A 289 1.85 24.82 -10.28
N MET A 290 2.63 23.89 -9.73
CA MET A 290 2.65 23.58 -8.30
C MET A 290 3.11 24.77 -7.47
N TYR A 291 4.19 25.45 -7.88
CA TYR A 291 4.61 26.69 -7.23
C TYR A 291 3.51 27.77 -7.30
N ASP A 292 2.91 27.97 -8.48
CA ASP A 292 1.83 28.94 -8.65
C ASP A 292 0.60 28.63 -7.75
N ASP A 293 0.31 27.33 -7.52
CA ASP A 293 -0.76 26.87 -6.62
C ASP A 293 -0.44 27.15 -5.15
N PHE A 294 0.80 26.88 -4.69
CA PHE A 294 1.22 27.16 -3.32
C PHE A 294 1.29 28.66 -3.02
N GLU A 295 1.78 29.47 -3.96
CA GLU A 295 1.79 30.93 -3.83
C GLU A 295 0.36 31.48 -3.67
N ARG A 296 -0.59 30.99 -4.49
CA ARG A 296 -2.02 31.34 -4.36
C ARG A 296 -2.63 30.94 -3.02
N GLN A 297 -2.11 29.90 -2.38
CA GLN A 297 -2.53 29.44 -1.06
C GLN A 297 -1.74 30.11 0.08
N ASN A 298 -0.84 31.07 -0.25
CA ASN A 298 0.05 31.72 0.70
C ASN A 298 0.93 30.72 1.49
N VAL A 299 1.39 29.68 0.81
CA VAL A 299 2.29 28.66 1.35
C VAL A 299 3.70 28.90 0.83
N SER A 300 4.62 29.28 1.73
CA SER A 300 6.02 29.49 1.39
C SER A 300 6.77 28.15 1.33
N ILE A 301 7.55 27.93 0.26
CA ILE A 301 8.41 26.75 0.10
C ILE A 301 9.85 27.13 0.40
N GLY A 302 10.35 26.64 1.54
CA GLY A 302 11.71 26.89 2.01
C GLY A 302 12.75 25.99 1.38
N THR A 303 12.42 24.72 1.18
CA THR A 303 13.33 23.75 0.57
C THR A 303 12.55 22.85 -0.39
N HIS A 304 13.06 22.68 -1.60
CA HIS A 304 12.49 21.78 -2.60
C HIS A 304 13.47 20.66 -2.91
N VAL A 305 13.08 19.44 -2.55
CA VAL A 305 13.82 18.21 -2.83
C VAL A 305 13.25 17.53 -4.06
N HIS A 306 14.09 17.23 -5.04
CA HIS A 306 13.65 16.47 -6.22
C HIS A 306 14.80 15.63 -6.80
N ASP A 307 14.50 14.83 -7.82
CA ASP A 307 15.53 14.14 -8.59
C ASP A 307 16.44 15.15 -9.28
N CYS A 308 17.70 14.85 -9.58
CA CYS A 308 18.64 15.79 -10.20
C CYS A 308 18.32 16.16 -11.67
N ASN A 309 17.05 16.45 -11.99
CA ASN A 309 16.55 16.96 -13.25
C ASN A 309 17.07 18.39 -13.49
N GLY A 310 17.83 18.57 -14.56
CA GLY A 310 18.45 19.86 -14.88
C GLY A 310 17.45 20.99 -15.15
N ALA A 311 16.28 20.68 -15.72
CA ALA A 311 15.26 21.70 -16.01
C ALA A 311 14.54 22.17 -14.75
N VAL A 312 14.28 21.27 -13.79
CA VAL A 312 13.75 21.64 -12.47
C VAL A 312 14.79 22.43 -11.67
N ASN A 313 16.06 21.98 -11.65
CA ASN A 313 17.15 22.73 -11.00
C ASN A 313 17.25 24.17 -11.55
N CYS A 314 17.14 24.36 -12.87
CA CYS A 314 17.11 25.71 -13.46
C CYS A 314 15.86 26.49 -13.04
N LEU A 315 14.67 25.85 -13.04
CA LEU A 315 13.44 26.50 -12.61
C LEU A 315 13.55 27.05 -11.18
N VAL A 316 13.96 26.21 -10.21
CA VAL A 316 14.06 26.62 -8.81
C VAL A 316 15.09 27.74 -8.67
N ARG A 317 16.29 27.58 -9.25
CA ARG A 317 17.35 28.60 -9.19
C ARG A 317 16.92 29.94 -9.80
N ASP A 318 16.27 29.92 -10.96
CA ASP A 318 16.04 31.13 -11.76
C ASP A 318 14.73 31.83 -11.39
N THR A 319 13.73 31.10 -10.85
CA THR A 319 12.38 31.64 -10.56
C THR A 319 11.97 31.59 -9.10
N GLN A 320 12.57 30.72 -8.28
CA GLN A 320 12.22 30.53 -6.87
C GLN A 320 13.43 30.88 -5.99
N ILE A 321 13.89 32.12 -6.09
CA ILE A 321 15.18 32.58 -5.52
C ILE A 321 15.30 32.43 -4.00
N PHE A 322 14.17 32.30 -3.29
CA PHE A 322 14.13 32.11 -1.84
C PHE A 322 14.01 30.63 -1.43
N THR A 323 13.78 29.73 -2.39
CA THR A 323 13.71 28.30 -2.13
C THR A 323 15.10 27.68 -2.23
N ASP A 324 15.51 26.99 -1.17
CA ASP A 324 16.72 26.17 -1.20
C ASP A 324 16.48 24.89 -2.03
N ASN A 325 17.23 24.78 -3.12
CA ASN A 325 17.13 23.68 -4.06
C ASN A 325 17.99 22.50 -3.61
N GLN A 326 17.37 21.36 -3.32
CA GLN A 326 18.06 20.14 -2.90
C GLN A 326 17.74 18.98 -3.84
N ASN A 327 18.71 18.09 -4.05
CA ASN A 327 18.58 16.93 -4.90
C ASN A 327 18.60 15.65 -4.07
N ASP A 328 17.93 14.59 -4.56
CA ASP A 328 17.90 13.30 -3.88
C ASP A 328 19.31 12.69 -3.72
N SER A 329 19.73 12.64 -2.46
CA SER A 329 21.02 12.12 -2.03
C SER A 329 21.17 10.62 -2.29
N TRP A 330 20.07 9.86 -2.23
CA TRP A 330 20.09 8.42 -2.48
C TRP A 330 20.41 8.12 -3.95
N HIS A 331 19.68 8.74 -4.88
CA HIS A 331 19.91 8.61 -6.31
C HIS A 331 21.32 9.08 -6.70
N ALA A 332 21.80 10.19 -6.14
CA ALA A 332 23.13 10.70 -6.42
C ALA A 332 24.24 9.74 -5.93
N CYS A 333 24.09 9.16 -4.74
CA CYS A 333 24.99 8.14 -4.22
C CYS A 333 25.01 6.87 -5.11
N ILE A 334 23.85 6.44 -5.62
CA ILE A 334 23.78 5.32 -6.56
C ILE A 334 24.47 5.66 -7.88
N ALA A 335 24.28 6.87 -8.40
CA ALA A 335 24.94 7.32 -9.62
C ALA A 335 26.47 7.33 -9.45
N LEU A 336 26.98 7.86 -8.33
CA LEU A 336 28.41 7.84 -8.00
C LEU A 336 28.93 6.40 -7.91
N LYS A 337 28.23 5.49 -7.23
CA LYS A 337 28.59 4.07 -7.18
C LYS A 337 28.78 3.49 -8.59
N LYS A 338 27.82 3.74 -9.49
CA LYS A 338 27.90 3.25 -10.89
C LYS A 338 29.09 3.85 -11.64
N GLN A 339 29.41 5.13 -11.43
CA GLN A 339 30.59 5.76 -12.02
C GLN A 339 31.88 5.11 -11.53
N ILE A 340 31.98 4.77 -10.25
CA ILE A 340 33.13 4.04 -9.69
C ILE A 340 33.22 2.63 -10.29
N GLN A 341 32.11 1.92 -10.45
CA GLN A 341 32.10 0.57 -11.05
C GLN A 341 32.76 0.55 -12.44
N ASN A 342 32.58 1.63 -13.22
CA ASN A 342 33.19 1.76 -14.56
C ASN A 342 34.72 1.91 -14.53
N VAL A 343 35.30 2.42 -13.44
CA VAL A 343 36.76 2.52 -13.26
C VAL A 343 37.33 1.43 -12.35
N ALA A 344 36.45 0.60 -11.77
CA ALA A 344 36.80 -0.51 -10.91
C ALA A 344 36.95 -1.84 -11.68
N SER A 345 36.31 -1.96 -12.83
CA SER A 345 36.31 -3.18 -13.63
C SER A 345 36.29 -2.90 -15.13
N GLY A 346 36.83 -3.81 -15.93
CA GLY A 346 36.81 -3.69 -17.38
C GLY A 346 37.64 -4.76 -18.10
N PRO A 347 37.80 -4.65 -19.43
CA PRO A 347 38.60 -5.60 -20.20
C PRO A 347 40.09 -5.55 -19.82
N LYS A 348 40.77 -6.70 -19.80
CA LYS A 348 42.17 -6.84 -19.38
C LYS A 348 43.13 -5.88 -20.11
N TYR A 349 42.93 -5.64 -21.41
CA TYR A 349 43.77 -4.73 -22.21
C TYR A 349 43.62 -3.24 -21.85
N LYS A 350 42.61 -2.88 -21.05
CA LYS A 350 42.37 -1.51 -20.53
C LYS A 350 42.75 -1.35 -19.06
N HIS A 351 43.23 -2.41 -18.42
CA HIS A 351 43.71 -2.37 -17.04
C HIS A 351 44.90 -1.41 -16.93
N GLY A 352 44.90 -0.56 -15.90
CA GLY A 352 45.90 0.49 -15.72
C GLY A 352 45.72 1.69 -16.66
N GLN A 353 44.66 1.74 -17.47
CA GLN A 353 44.32 2.88 -18.32
C GLN A 353 42.98 3.50 -17.92
N SER A 354 41.88 2.78 -18.15
CA SER A 354 40.51 3.25 -17.89
C SER A 354 39.88 2.61 -16.65
N TRP A 355 40.50 1.56 -16.10
CA TRP A 355 40.09 0.92 -14.87
C TRP A 355 41.28 0.30 -14.14
N HIS A 356 41.16 0.04 -12.84
CA HIS A 356 42.22 -0.58 -12.04
C HIS A 356 41.67 -1.49 -10.94
N ALA A 357 42.29 -2.67 -10.74
CA ALA A 357 41.84 -3.70 -9.81
C ALA A 357 41.78 -3.25 -8.33
N GLN A 358 42.66 -2.34 -7.89
CA GLN A 358 42.61 -1.77 -6.52
C GLN A 358 41.30 -1.00 -6.20
N LEU A 359 40.46 -0.73 -7.20
CA LEU A 359 39.17 -0.06 -7.04
C LEU A 359 37.98 -1.04 -7.01
N GLU A 360 38.20 -2.35 -7.18
CA GLU A 360 37.13 -3.35 -7.36
C GLU A 360 36.13 -3.43 -6.19
N ASP A 361 36.61 -3.24 -4.96
CA ASP A 361 35.83 -3.30 -3.72
C ASP A 361 35.37 -1.92 -3.21
N LYS A 362 35.70 -0.85 -3.94
CA LYS A 362 35.37 0.53 -3.56
C LYS A 362 33.93 0.99 -3.82
N PRO A 363 33.14 0.46 -4.79
CA PRO A 363 31.82 1.02 -5.11
C PRO A 363 30.87 1.17 -3.91
N GLU A 364 30.74 0.14 -3.07
CA GLU A 364 29.86 0.21 -1.89
C GLU A 364 30.41 1.10 -0.78
N ALA A 365 31.72 1.04 -0.55
CA ALA A 365 32.38 1.88 0.46
C ALA A 365 32.23 3.37 0.12
N ILE A 366 32.45 3.72 -1.15
CA ILE A 366 32.29 5.09 -1.66
C ILE A 366 30.84 5.56 -1.55
N ARG A 367 29.87 4.72 -1.88
CA ARG A 367 28.45 5.05 -1.72
C ARG A 367 28.12 5.45 -0.28
N LYS A 368 28.56 4.64 0.69
CA LYS A 368 28.35 4.89 2.12
C LYS A 368 29.11 6.14 2.59
N PHE A 369 30.34 6.31 2.15
CA PHE A 369 31.15 7.49 2.48
C PHE A 369 30.49 8.77 1.98
N ALA A 370 30.08 8.82 0.70
CA ALA A 370 29.45 10.00 0.13
C ALA A 370 28.17 10.39 0.87
N TYR A 371 27.33 9.42 1.22
CA TYR A 371 26.13 9.67 2.03
C TYR A 371 26.46 10.20 3.43
N THR A 372 27.50 9.64 4.06
CA THR A 372 27.98 10.11 5.36
C THR A 372 28.55 11.52 5.27
N ALA A 373 29.28 11.84 4.20
CA ALA A 373 29.82 13.18 3.97
C ALA A 373 28.70 14.22 3.83
N MET A 374 27.65 13.92 3.07
CA MET A 374 26.47 14.80 2.95
C MET A 374 25.80 15.04 4.30
N LYS A 375 25.66 14.01 5.15
CA LYS A 375 25.06 14.16 6.48
C LYS A 375 25.89 14.96 7.49
N ASN A 376 27.20 15.01 7.30
CA ASN A 376 28.13 15.56 8.29
C ASN A 376 28.87 16.82 7.78
N CYS A 377 28.47 17.38 6.63
CA CYS A 377 29.10 18.59 6.10
C CYS A 377 28.60 19.88 6.75
N GLY A 378 27.68 19.80 7.74
CA GLY A 378 27.15 20.97 8.45
C GLY A 378 26.47 21.96 7.50
N GLU A 379 25.73 21.43 6.53
CA GLU A 379 25.08 22.19 5.47
C GLU A 379 26.03 23.04 4.58
N ASN A 380 27.35 22.80 4.63
CA ASN A 380 28.35 23.58 3.90
C ASN A 380 28.87 22.83 2.65
N ALA A 381 28.73 23.47 1.49
CA ALA A 381 29.12 22.90 0.21
C ALA A 381 30.64 22.69 0.07
N GLU A 382 31.48 23.58 0.60
CA GLU A 382 32.93 23.44 0.55
C GLU A 382 33.41 22.34 1.50
N THR A 383 32.82 22.24 2.69
CA THR A 383 33.05 21.11 3.61
C THR A 383 32.70 19.79 2.92
N LEU A 384 31.56 19.72 2.22
CA LEU A 384 31.18 18.52 1.47
C LEU A 384 32.22 18.17 0.39
N ARG A 385 32.66 19.15 -0.42
CA ARG A 385 33.70 18.92 -1.43
C ARG A 385 35.01 18.47 -0.80
N TYR A 386 35.42 19.08 0.31
CA TYR A 386 36.61 18.70 1.05
C TYR A 386 36.53 17.24 1.53
N MET A 387 35.43 16.86 2.17
CA MET A 387 35.20 15.49 2.63
C MET A 387 35.23 14.49 1.47
N LEU A 388 34.58 14.81 0.35
CA LEU A 388 34.59 13.95 -0.84
C LEU A 388 35.99 13.84 -1.46
N ALA A 389 36.76 14.93 -1.54
CA ALA A 389 38.12 14.90 -2.06
C ALA A 389 39.06 14.05 -1.18
N ASN A 390 38.91 14.18 0.14
CA ASN A 390 39.67 13.42 1.14
C ASN A 390 39.39 11.90 1.09
N MET A 391 38.28 11.47 0.50
CA MET A 391 37.96 10.06 0.31
C MET A 391 39.09 9.27 -0.38
N THR A 392 39.82 9.90 -1.30
CA THR A 392 40.96 9.26 -1.97
C THR A 392 42.08 8.96 -0.97
N GLU A 393 42.44 9.93 -0.13
CA GLU A 393 43.47 9.77 0.91
C GLU A 393 43.06 8.70 1.93
N HIS A 394 41.79 8.67 2.31
CA HIS A 394 41.24 7.64 3.19
C HIS A 394 41.51 6.22 2.63
N PHE A 395 41.27 5.99 1.34
CA PHE A 395 41.53 4.69 0.71
C PHE A 395 43.01 4.41 0.44
N GLN A 396 43.89 5.41 0.54
CA GLN A 396 45.35 5.23 0.59
C GLN A 396 45.84 4.88 2.00
N ASN A 397 44.94 4.66 2.97
CA ASN A 397 45.25 4.48 4.38
C ASN A 397 45.91 5.71 5.02
N ASN A 398 45.63 6.91 4.48
CA ASN A 398 45.98 8.18 5.10
C ASN A 398 44.74 8.78 5.75
N HIS A 399 44.74 8.84 7.08
CA HIS A 399 43.58 9.27 7.88
C HIS A 399 43.77 10.64 8.53
N GLN A 400 44.79 11.43 8.17
CA GLN A 400 45.04 12.72 8.83
C GLN A 400 43.87 13.70 8.70
N ASN A 401 43.20 13.69 7.54
CA ASN A 401 42.11 14.59 7.19
C ASN A 401 40.72 13.97 7.36
N CYS A 402 40.62 12.76 7.93
CA CYS A 402 39.34 12.12 8.21
C CYS A 402 38.62 12.81 9.38
N PHE A 403 37.28 12.75 9.39
CA PHE A 403 36.46 13.32 10.45
C PHE A 403 36.89 12.79 11.82
N ASP A 404 37.06 13.66 12.83
CA ASP A 404 37.71 13.27 14.08
C ASP A 404 36.97 12.18 14.86
N GLN A 405 35.65 12.09 14.71
CA GLN A 405 34.85 11.01 15.33
C GLN A 405 34.78 9.73 14.48
N SER A 406 35.45 9.68 13.34
CA SER A 406 35.47 8.48 12.51
C SER A 406 36.27 7.36 13.19
N ARG A 407 35.84 6.11 13.00
CA ARG A 407 36.53 4.95 13.58
C ARG A 407 38.01 4.90 13.22
N CYS A 408 38.39 5.29 12.00
CA CYS A 408 39.80 5.28 11.56
C CYS A 408 40.69 6.32 12.27
N ARG A 409 40.10 7.27 12.99
CA ARG A 409 40.81 8.23 13.87
C ARG A 409 40.80 7.78 15.32
N LEU A 410 39.70 7.17 15.77
CA LEU A 410 39.47 6.84 17.18
C LEU A 410 40.01 5.47 17.60
N ASP A 411 40.03 4.49 16.69
CA ASP A 411 40.43 3.10 16.95
C ASP A 411 41.93 2.93 16.67
N PRO A 412 42.79 2.75 17.69
CA PRO A 412 44.23 2.58 17.49
C PRO A 412 44.57 1.30 16.69
N ASN A 413 43.65 0.35 16.63
CA ASN A 413 43.79 -0.91 15.90
C ASN A 413 42.96 -0.91 14.61
N TYR A 414 42.67 0.27 14.05
CA TYR A 414 41.94 0.37 12.81
C TYR A 414 42.70 -0.32 11.67
N GLU A 415 42.05 -1.29 11.04
CA GLU A 415 42.52 -1.92 9.80
C GLU A 415 41.55 -1.60 8.64
N PRO A 416 42.06 -1.22 7.46
CA PRO A 416 41.23 -1.01 6.28
C PRO A 416 40.45 -2.27 5.90
N SER A 417 39.13 -2.14 5.76
CA SER A 417 38.26 -3.22 5.28
C SER A 417 38.27 -3.41 3.76
N THR A 418 39.02 -2.57 3.04
CA THR A 418 39.15 -2.57 1.57
C THR A 418 40.61 -2.51 1.16
N ILE A 419 40.92 -2.96 -0.04
CA ILE A 419 42.26 -2.95 -0.65
C ILE A 419 42.85 -1.54 -0.58
N VAL A 420 44.02 -1.37 0.04
CA VAL A 420 44.68 -0.06 0.09
C VAL A 420 45.09 0.36 -1.33
N VAL A 421 44.70 1.57 -1.73
CA VAL A 421 45.02 2.13 -3.05
C VAL A 421 46.42 2.71 -2.98
N ARG A 422 47.33 2.22 -3.83
CA ARG A 422 48.73 2.68 -3.89
C ARG A 422 49.20 3.04 -5.29
N ASN A 423 48.53 2.50 -6.30
CA ASN A 423 48.89 2.73 -7.69
C ASN A 423 48.42 4.13 -8.15
N ASP A 424 49.30 4.91 -8.76
CA ASP A 424 49.01 6.27 -9.20
C ASP A 424 47.85 6.37 -10.20
N VAL A 425 47.70 5.36 -11.08
CA VAL A 425 46.57 5.29 -12.02
C VAL A 425 45.26 5.10 -11.25
N ALA A 426 45.24 4.22 -10.26
CA ALA A 426 44.05 3.98 -9.43
C ALA A 426 43.66 5.23 -8.64
N ILE A 427 44.64 5.91 -8.04
CA ILE A 427 44.45 7.18 -7.32
C ILE A 427 43.85 8.24 -8.25
N ARG A 428 44.45 8.42 -9.45
CA ARG A 428 43.96 9.36 -10.46
C ARG A 428 42.54 9.04 -10.89
N LEU A 429 42.25 7.80 -11.27
CA LEU A 429 40.92 7.37 -11.72
C LEU A 429 39.85 7.60 -10.65
N LEU A 430 40.16 7.29 -9.39
CA LEU A 430 39.26 7.50 -8.27
C LEU A 430 38.98 9.00 -8.05
N ASN A 431 40.03 9.80 -7.92
CA ASN A 431 39.93 11.25 -7.68
C ASN A 431 39.18 11.96 -8.82
N ASP A 432 39.53 11.64 -10.07
CA ASP A 432 38.84 12.18 -11.26
C ASP A 432 37.36 11.82 -11.26
N THR A 433 37.00 10.58 -10.90
CA THR A 433 35.62 10.13 -10.87
C THR A 433 34.82 10.87 -9.80
N ILE A 434 35.39 11.03 -8.59
CA ILE A 434 34.76 11.79 -7.50
C ILE A 434 34.56 13.25 -7.91
N LYS A 435 35.59 13.93 -8.43
CA LYS A 435 35.52 15.34 -8.86
C LYS A 435 34.58 15.55 -10.05
N LYS A 436 34.42 14.55 -10.92
CA LYS A 436 33.48 14.60 -12.05
C LYS A 436 32.03 14.31 -11.65
N SER A 437 31.81 13.75 -10.45
CA SER A 437 30.48 13.40 -9.95
C SER A 437 29.60 14.63 -9.79
N THR A 438 28.29 14.41 -9.91
CA THR A 438 27.28 15.47 -9.74
C THR A 438 27.30 16.03 -8.32
N ILE A 439 27.54 15.19 -7.31
CA ILE A 439 27.61 15.60 -5.90
C ILE A 439 28.74 16.60 -5.71
N TYR A 440 29.94 16.33 -6.24
CA TYR A 440 31.08 17.23 -6.08
C TYR A 440 30.88 18.57 -6.80
N LYS A 441 30.39 18.52 -8.05
CA LYS A 441 30.15 19.73 -8.87
C LYS A 441 29.05 20.61 -8.30
N ASN A 442 27.95 20.00 -7.87
CA ASN A 442 26.74 20.69 -7.42
C ASN A 442 26.53 20.50 -5.91
N ALA A 443 27.61 20.56 -5.12
CA ALA A 443 27.60 20.22 -3.70
C ALA A 443 26.53 20.93 -2.87
N HIS A 444 26.22 22.20 -3.18
CA HIS A 444 25.17 22.99 -2.52
C HIS A 444 23.80 22.29 -2.54
N ASN A 445 23.48 21.55 -3.61
CA ASN A 445 22.20 20.85 -3.73
C ASN A 445 22.14 19.52 -2.95
N TYR A 446 23.16 19.18 -2.16
CA TYR A 446 23.25 17.90 -1.47
C TYR A 446 23.62 18.05 0.01
N THR A 447 23.73 19.28 0.50
CA THR A 447 24.25 19.58 1.84
C THR A 447 23.29 19.20 2.96
N LYS A 448 21.99 19.06 2.66
CA LYS A 448 20.97 18.63 3.63
C LYS A 448 20.74 17.11 3.67
N ALA A 449 21.38 16.36 2.78
CA ALA A 449 21.27 14.89 2.69
C ALA A 449 19.82 14.33 2.57
N LEU A 450 18.92 15.09 1.97
CA LEU A 450 17.49 14.75 1.82
C LEU A 450 17.27 13.69 0.72
N SER A 451 16.12 13.00 0.78
CA SER A 451 15.78 11.92 -0.16
C SER A 451 14.31 11.90 -0.51
N THR A 452 13.98 11.51 -1.75
CA THR A 452 12.61 11.42 -2.28
C THR A 452 11.97 10.03 -2.07
N ALA A 453 12.47 9.23 -1.12
CA ALA A 453 12.03 7.85 -0.87
C ALA A 453 10.51 7.70 -0.62
N TYR A 454 9.88 8.69 0.02
CA TYR A 454 8.43 8.70 0.21
C TYR A 454 7.67 8.93 -1.09
N VAL A 455 8.21 9.75 -2.00
CA VAL A 455 7.63 9.96 -3.33
C VAL A 455 7.72 8.69 -4.17
N GLU A 456 8.84 7.97 -4.13
CA GLU A 456 8.97 6.66 -4.77
C GLU A 456 7.99 5.63 -4.18
N SER A 457 7.77 5.68 -2.87
CA SER A 457 6.80 4.83 -2.17
C SER A 457 5.35 5.16 -2.56
N PHE A 458 5.02 6.45 -2.75
CA PHE A 458 3.74 6.86 -3.28
C PHE A 458 3.55 6.43 -4.74
N ASN A 459 4.59 6.50 -5.57
CA ASN A 459 4.56 6.00 -6.95
C ASN A 459 4.23 4.50 -7.02
N ASN A 460 4.65 3.72 -6.02
CA ASN A 460 4.24 2.32 -5.87
C ASN A 460 2.77 2.16 -5.48
N THR A 461 2.26 3.03 -4.61
CA THR A 461 0.84 3.10 -4.25
C THR A 461 -0.03 3.47 -5.46
N LEU A 462 0.40 4.43 -6.28
CA LEU A 462 -0.27 4.78 -7.53
C LEU A 462 -0.46 3.57 -8.45
N ASN A 463 0.48 2.63 -8.50
CA ASN A 463 0.34 1.43 -9.33
C ASN A 463 -0.83 0.52 -8.91
N MET A 464 -1.33 0.62 -7.67
CA MET A 464 -2.53 -0.11 -7.24
C MET A 464 -3.79 0.38 -7.95
N PHE A 465 -3.89 1.69 -8.19
CA PHE A 465 -5.06 2.31 -8.80
C PHE A 465 -4.88 2.56 -10.29
N GLN A 466 -3.65 2.79 -10.72
CA GLN A 466 -3.30 3.29 -12.04
C GLN A 466 -2.00 2.63 -12.53
N ASP A 467 -2.10 1.39 -13.00
CA ASP A 467 -0.97 0.63 -13.53
C ASP A 467 -0.36 1.30 -14.78
N LYS A 468 0.97 1.47 -14.82
CA LYS A 468 1.69 2.11 -15.93
C LYS A 468 1.53 1.40 -17.29
N ARG A 469 1.04 0.15 -17.28
CA ARG A 469 0.84 -0.67 -18.48
C ARG A 469 -0.51 -0.46 -19.14
N ILE A 470 -1.41 0.28 -18.48
CA ILE A 470 -2.78 0.45 -18.93
C ILE A 470 -2.99 1.90 -19.32
N TYR A 471 -3.56 2.09 -20.50
CA TYR A 471 -3.99 3.40 -20.96
C TYR A 471 -5.37 3.73 -20.36
N PHE A 472 -5.46 4.87 -19.69
CA PHE A 472 -6.71 5.38 -19.13
C PHE A 472 -7.15 6.64 -19.90
N GLN A 473 -8.46 6.86 -19.97
CA GLN A 473 -9.01 8.16 -20.36
C GLN A 473 -8.76 9.19 -19.26
N ASP A 474 -8.72 10.49 -19.61
CA ASP A 474 -8.29 11.57 -18.71
C ASP A 474 -9.06 11.56 -17.37
N ILE A 475 -10.39 11.42 -17.42
CA ILE A 475 -11.25 11.39 -16.21
C ILE A 475 -10.92 10.18 -15.34
N GLN A 476 -10.75 8.99 -15.92
CA GLN A 476 -10.40 7.79 -15.16
C GLN A 476 -8.99 7.89 -14.59
N TYR A 477 -8.06 8.49 -15.35
CA TYR A 477 -6.69 8.72 -14.91
C TYR A 477 -6.68 9.60 -13.66
N GLU A 478 -7.28 10.80 -13.75
CA GLU A 478 -7.36 11.76 -12.64
C GLU A 478 -8.09 11.17 -11.42
N MET A 479 -9.23 10.51 -11.63
CA MET A 479 -9.98 9.86 -10.54
C MET A 479 -9.13 8.79 -9.82
N ARG A 480 -8.37 7.99 -10.56
CA ARG A 480 -7.51 6.94 -9.98
C ARG A 480 -6.30 7.52 -9.26
N THR A 481 -5.70 8.60 -9.77
CA THR A 481 -4.66 9.35 -9.07
C THR A 481 -5.20 9.92 -7.75
N ASN A 482 -6.39 10.53 -7.77
CA ASN A 482 -7.02 11.10 -6.58
C ASN A 482 -7.35 10.03 -5.53
N LEU A 483 -7.80 8.84 -5.94
CA LEU A 483 -8.00 7.70 -5.03
C LEU A 483 -6.69 7.25 -4.38
N ALA A 484 -5.58 7.28 -5.12
CA ALA A 484 -4.27 6.94 -4.57
C ALA A 484 -3.82 7.97 -3.52
N VAL A 485 -4.08 9.26 -3.74
CA VAL A 485 -3.82 10.34 -2.76
C VAL A 485 -4.62 10.10 -1.48
N LEU A 486 -5.94 9.86 -1.58
CA LEU A 486 -6.79 9.57 -0.43
C LEU A 486 -6.30 8.36 0.36
N TYR A 487 -6.00 7.26 -0.34
CA TYR A 487 -5.46 6.05 0.29
C TYR A 487 -4.11 6.31 0.97
N TRP A 488 -3.21 7.06 0.34
CA TRP A 488 -1.89 7.37 0.88
C TRP A 488 -1.99 8.25 2.12
N ASN A 489 -2.68 9.38 2.06
CA ASN A 489 -2.77 10.33 3.18
C ASN A 489 -3.41 9.70 4.41
N GLU A 490 -4.32 8.73 4.23
CA GLU A 490 -4.91 7.96 5.32
C GLU A 490 -3.93 6.93 5.93
N ASN A 491 -2.98 6.39 5.16
CA ASN A 491 -2.20 5.20 5.55
C ASN A 491 -0.68 5.41 5.64
N VAL A 492 -0.15 6.56 5.23
CA VAL A 492 1.27 6.88 5.37
C VAL A 492 1.64 6.93 6.86
N ASP A 493 2.82 6.40 7.19
CA ASP A 493 3.34 6.33 8.57
C ASP A 493 2.42 5.69 9.62
N ARG A 494 1.45 4.87 9.16
CA ARG A 494 0.64 4.04 10.05
C ARG A 494 1.48 3.25 11.05
N ALA A 495 0.92 3.06 12.24
CA ALA A 495 1.57 2.37 13.35
C ALA A 495 2.09 0.97 12.96
N TYR A 496 3.07 0.46 13.70
CA TYR A 496 3.60 -0.89 13.53
C TYR A 496 3.36 -1.72 14.78
N THR A 497 3.11 -3.01 14.58
CA THR A 497 2.81 -3.97 15.66
C THR A 497 4.07 -4.64 16.22
N SER A 498 5.12 -4.73 15.40
CA SER A 498 6.39 -5.34 15.77
C SER A 498 7.51 -4.90 14.82
N LEU A 499 8.75 -5.14 15.24
CA LEU A 499 9.94 -5.03 14.41
C LEU A 499 10.42 -6.45 14.07
N PHE A 500 10.57 -6.73 12.79
CA PHE A 500 11.20 -7.96 12.32
C PHE A 500 12.70 -7.75 12.22
N GLU A 501 13.44 -8.37 13.12
CA GLU A 501 14.90 -8.48 13.07
C GLU A 501 15.25 -9.82 12.40
N SER A 502 16.01 -9.75 11.31
CA SER A 502 16.53 -10.95 10.65
C SER A 502 17.77 -11.40 11.39
N GLU A 503 17.73 -12.55 12.07
CA GLU A 503 18.88 -13.17 12.74
C GLU A 503 19.93 -13.76 11.77
N ALA A 504 19.76 -13.61 10.45
CA ALA A 504 20.71 -14.11 9.47
C ALA A 504 22.13 -13.51 9.73
N PRO A 505 23.12 -14.33 10.12
CA PRO A 505 24.45 -13.86 10.55
C PRO A 505 25.27 -13.21 9.42
N ASP A 506 24.83 -13.34 8.16
CA ASP A 506 25.64 -12.99 6.98
C ASP A 506 25.39 -11.58 6.44
N ILE A 507 24.52 -10.76 7.06
CA ILE A 507 24.23 -9.39 6.58
C ILE A 507 24.33 -8.39 7.73
N PRO A 508 25.50 -7.78 7.95
CA PRO A 508 25.67 -6.72 8.93
C PRO A 508 24.81 -5.52 8.51
N PHE A 509 23.97 -5.01 9.42
CA PHE A 509 23.20 -3.76 9.31
C PHE A 509 21.97 -3.79 8.38
N LYS A 510 21.04 -4.75 8.54
CA LYS A 510 19.64 -4.48 8.18
C LYS A 510 18.93 -3.81 9.36
N HIS A 511 18.47 -2.57 9.16
CA HIS A 511 17.54 -1.95 10.09
C HIS A 511 16.32 -2.87 10.28
N PRO A 512 15.75 -2.97 11.49
CA PRO A 512 14.58 -3.80 11.75
C PRO A 512 13.44 -3.41 10.80
N LYS A 513 12.82 -4.39 10.16
CA LYS A 513 11.69 -4.11 9.26
C LYS A 513 10.42 -3.94 10.09
N LYS A 514 9.78 -2.77 10.00
CA LYS A 514 8.50 -2.51 10.66
C LYS A 514 7.39 -3.39 10.08
N VAL A 515 6.66 -4.10 10.93
CA VAL A 515 5.43 -4.83 10.58
C VAL A 515 4.24 -3.90 10.83
N LEU A 516 3.82 -3.19 9.79
CA LEU A 516 2.77 -2.16 9.86
C LEU A 516 1.40 -2.77 10.22
N THR A 517 0.55 -2.00 10.88
CA THR A 517 -0.86 -2.33 11.12
C THR A 517 -1.63 -2.50 9.80
N LYS A 518 -2.83 -3.10 9.84
CA LYS A 518 -3.68 -3.24 8.65
C LYS A 518 -4.07 -1.85 8.12
N PRO A 519 -4.10 -1.61 6.79
CA PRO A 519 -4.57 -0.35 6.25
C PRO A 519 -6.03 -0.11 6.62
N THR A 520 -6.40 1.15 6.80
CA THR A 520 -7.78 1.59 6.90
C THR A 520 -8.28 2.06 5.54
N TYR A 521 -9.60 2.17 5.41
CA TYR A 521 -10.27 2.53 4.15
C TYR A 521 -11.42 3.52 4.40
N SER A 522 -11.26 4.43 5.35
CA SER A 522 -12.28 5.42 5.72
C SER A 522 -12.68 6.32 4.54
N PHE A 523 -11.74 6.64 3.66
CA PHE A 523 -12.03 7.39 2.44
C PHE A 523 -13.10 6.73 1.55
N ARG A 524 -13.26 5.40 1.60
CA ARG A 524 -14.30 4.69 0.85
C ARG A 524 -15.69 5.04 1.38
N GLU A 525 -15.86 4.99 2.69
CA GLU A 525 -17.14 5.37 3.31
C GLU A 525 -17.45 6.85 3.06
N ASN A 526 -16.47 7.74 3.18
CA ASN A 526 -16.66 9.17 2.90
C ASN A 526 -17.09 9.44 1.43
N ILE A 527 -16.50 8.73 0.46
CA ILE A 527 -16.92 8.81 -0.94
C ILE A 527 -18.38 8.37 -1.08
N TRP A 528 -18.74 7.27 -0.42
CA TRP A 528 -20.10 6.74 -0.49
C TRP A 528 -21.12 7.68 0.16
N GLU A 529 -20.81 8.23 1.32
CA GLU A 529 -21.67 9.17 2.04
C GLU A 529 -21.94 10.42 1.19
N LYS A 530 -20.90 11.08 0.68
CA LYS A 530 -21.05 12.26 -0.20
C LYS A 530 -21.82 11.94 -1.49
N LEU A 531 -21.67 10.73 -2.03
CA LEU A 531 -22.46 10.29 -3.17
C LEU A 531 -23.94 10.19 -2.80
N ILE A 532 -24.28 9.53 -1.70
CA ILE A 532 -25.67 9.40 -1.27
C ILE A 532 -26.27 10.76 -0.96
N GLU A 533 -25.56 11.65 -0.28
CA GLU A 533 -26.00 13.03 -0.10
C GLU A 533 -26.36 13.68 -1.44
N SER A 534 -25.46 13.61 -2.43
CA SER A 534 -25.69 14.20 -3.76
C SER A 534 -26.88 13.60 -4.55
N VAL A 535 -27.28 12.37 -4.24
CA VAL A 535 -28.41 11.70 -4.90
C VAL A 535 -29.75 12.10 -4.27
N TYR A 536 -29.75 12.52 -3.00
CA TYR A 536 -30.96 12.83 -2.23
C TYR A 536 -31.16 14.33 -1.95
N THR A 537 -30.20 15.18 -2.31
CA THR A 537 -30.33 16.64 -2.41
C THR A 537 -30.76 17.05 -3.81
#